data_AF-A0A9D8JAL1-F1
#
_entry.id   AF-A0A9D8JAL1-F1
#
_cell.length_a   1.000
_cell.length_b   1.000
_cell.length_c   1.000
_cell.angle_alpha   90.00
_cell.angle_beta   90.00
_cell.angle_gamma   90.00
#
_symmetry.space_group_name_H-M   'P 1'
#
loop_
_entity.id
_entity.type
_entity.pdbx_description
1 polymer ?
#
loop_
_entity_poly.entity_id
_entity_poly.type
_entity_poly.pdbx_seq_one_letter_code
_entity_poly.pdbx_strand_id
1 'polypeptide(L)'
;MSFEQEKRESLRLLAGLENGTLTSADAFNVADKCDPVVVYLVLRYLREKYPANEPASAGVTRRLVELTSTYDKIVAKAKKGEKDSIGQWFVETYNMREFFNAPEGLIDLIIEKIEG
;
A
#
# COMPACT_ATOMS: atom_id res chain seq x y z
N MET A 1 -9.08 -10.87 9.78
CA MET A 1 -8.91 -11.56 8.49
C MET A 1 -8.03 -12.78 8.76
N SER A 2 -7.99 -13.83 7.94
CA SER A 2 -6.91 -14.84 8.10
C SER A 2 -5.61 -14.31 7.47
N PHE A 3 -4.45 -14.76 7.94
CA PHE A 3 -3.13 -14.43 7.39
C PHE A 3 -3.09 -14.49 5.84
N GLU A 4 -3.50 -15.64 5.28
CA GLU A 4 -3.52 -15.85 3.82
C GLU A 4 -4.47 -14.91 3.07
N GLN A 5 -5.58 -14.55 3.72
CA GLN A 5 -6.54 -13.62 3.14
C GLN A 5 -5.99 -12.19 3.20
N GLU A 6 -5.35 -11.78 4.29
CA GLU A 6 -4.70 -10.47 4.41
C GLU A 6 -3.60 -10.32 3.36
N LYS A 7 -2.75 -11.34 3.19
CA LYS A 7 -1.71 -11.38 2.16
C LYS A 7 -2.27 -11.25 0.76
N ARG A 8 -3.30 -12.02 0.44
CA ARG A 8 -3.93 -11.97 -0.88
C ARG A 8 -4.56 -10.61 -1.18
N GLU A 9 -5.29 -10.02 -0.23
CA GLU A 9 -5.91 -8.70 -0.45
C GLU A 9 -4.86 -7.58 -0.51
N SER A 10 -3.78 -7.67 0.27
CA SER A 10 -2.66 -6.73 0.23
C SER A 10 -1.93 -6.74 -1.11
N LEU A 11 -1.62 -7.93 -1.62
CA LEU A 11 -1.03 -8.10 -2.96
C LEU A 11 -1.97 -7.58 -4.05
N ARG A 12 -3.27 -7.88 -3.94
CA ARG A 12 -4.29 -7.38 -4.87
C ARG A 12 -4.37 -5.86 -4.85
N LEU A 13 -4.27 -5.22 -3.69
CA LEU A 13 -4.27 -3.76 -3.58
C LEU A 13 -3.05 -3.16 -4.29
N LEU A 14 -1.85 -3.66 -3.99
CA LEU A 14 -0.60 -3.18 -4.56
C LEU A 14 -0.63 -3.33 -6.09
N ALA A 15 -0.81 -4.56 -6.58
CA ALA A 15 -0.82 -4.85 -8.01
C ALA A 15 -1.97 -4.15 -8.73
N GLY A 16 -3.12 -4.00 -8.05
CA GLY A 16 -4.30 -3.33 -8.58
C GLY A 16 -4.10 -1.85 -8.84
N LEU A 17 -3.48 -1.15 -7.89
CA LEU A 17 -3.13 0.27 -8.02
C LEU A 17 -1.97 0.48 -9.01
N GLU A 18 -0.97 -0.39 -8.99
CA GLU A 18 0.19 -0.31 -9.87
C GLU A 18 -0.21 -0.53 -11.35
N ASN A 19 -0.88 -1.65 -11.64
CA ASN A 19 -1.24 -2.04 -13.00
C ASN A 19 -2.55 -1.42 -13.50
N GLY A 20 -3.32 -0.75 -12.61
CA GLY A 20 -4.60 -0.14 -12.96
C GLY A 20 -5.71 -1.16 -13.21
N THR A 21 -5.65 -2.33 -12.60
CA THR A 21 -6.66 -3.39 -12.72
C THR A 21 -7.80 -3.24 -11.71
N LEU A 22 -7.67 -2.33 -10.74
CA LEU A 22 -8.75 -1.95 -9.82
C LEU A 22 -9.27 -0.55 -10.13
N THR A 23 -10.59 -0.41 -10.10
CA THR A 23 -11.24 0.92 -10.04
C THR A 23 -10.96 1.57 -8.68
N SER A 24 -11.17 2.89 -8.56
CA SER A 24 -11.01 3.56 -7.26
C SER A 24 -11.95 3.00 -6.18
N ALA A 25 -13.15 2.56 -6.55
CA ALA A 25 -14.10 1.95 -5.63
C ALA A 25 -13.66 0.53 -5.20
N ASP A 26 -13.13 -0.27 -6.12
CA ASP A 26 -12.60 -1.59 -5.78
C ASP A 26 -11.36 -1.48 -4.90
N ALA A 27 -10.44 -0.56 -5.24
CA ALA A 27 -9.26 -0.28 -4.44
C ALA A 27 -9.64 0.17 -3.01
N PHE A 28 -10.68 1.02 -2.88
CA PHE A 28 -11.25 1.37 -1.59
C PHE A 28 -11.75 0.14 -0.82
N ASN A 29 -12.56 -0.71 -1.45
CA ASN A 29 -13.13 -1.90 -0.81
C ASN A 29 -12.07 -2.91 -0.36
N VAL A 30 -10.96 -3.01 -1.09
CA VAL A 30 -9.81 -3.85 -0.71
C VAL A 30 -9.04 -3.19 0.44
N ALA A 31 -8.62 -1.93 0.28
CA ALA A 31 -7.86 -1.20 1.30
C ALA A 31 -8.61 -1.03 2.63
N ASP A 32 -9.94 -0.92 2.60
CA ASP A 32 -10.76 -0.82 3.81
C ASP A 32 -10.74 -2.11 4.65
N LYS A 33 -10.41 -3.25 4.04
CA LYS A 33 -10.31 -4.53 4.72
C LYS A 33 -8.90 -4.81 5.24
N CYS A 34 -7.86 -4.34 4.55
CA CYS A 34 -6.46 -4.56 4.93
C CYS A 34 -6.10 -3.93 6.28
N ASP A 35 -4.99 -4.33 6.88
CA ASP A 35 -4.43 -3.67 8.06
C ASP A 35 -4.01 -2.21 7.74
N PRO A 36 -4.19 -1.25 8.67
CA PRO A 36 -3.73 0.14 8.48
C PRO A 36 -2.24 0.27 8.07
N VAL A 37 -1.35 -0.56 8.60
CA VAL A 37 0.09 -0.57 8.29
C VAL A 37 0.32 -0.96 6.83
N VAL A 38 -0.38 -2.00 6.35
CA VAL A 38 -0.34 -2.41 4.95
C VAL A 38 -0.78 -1.25 4.05
N VAL A 39 -1.92 -0.63 4.35
CA VAL A 39 -2.45 0.48 3.53
C VAL A 39 -1.43 1.63 3.47
N TYR A 40 -0.84 1.99 4.61
CA TYR A 40 0.20 3.01 4.67
C TYR A 40 1.41 2.66 3.79
N LEU A 41 1.99 1.47 3.98
CA LEU A 41 3.21 1.06 3.31
C LEU A 41 3.01 0.82 1.82
N VAL A 42 1.85 0.32 1.37
CA VAL A 42 1.50 0.21 -0.06
C VAL A 42 1.40 1.59 -0.71
N LEU A 43 0.68 2.54 -0.09
CA LEU A 43 0.56 3.90 -0.64
C LEU A 43 1.92 4.61 -0.68
N ARG A 44 2.75 4.42 0.34
CA ARG A 44 4.11 4.96 0.37
C ARG A 44 5.00 4.32 -0.69
N TYR A 45 4.97 2.99 -0.82
CA TYR A 45 5.74 2.24 -1.82
C TYR A 45 5.46 2.77 -3.23
N LEU A 46 4.19 2.89 -3.59
CA LEU A 46 3.81 3.34 -4.93
C LEU A 46 4.20 4.80 -5.18
N ARG A 47 4.14 5.68 -4.17
CA ARG A 47 4.60 7.07 -4.31
C ARG A 47 6.12 7.18 -4.49
N GLU A 48 6.88 6.33 -3.82
CA GLU A 48 8.34 6.30 -3.95
C GLU A 48 8.80 5.65 -5.26
N LYS A 49 8.12 4.58 -5.70
CA LYS A 49 8.42 3.88 -6.96
C LYS A 49 7.97 4.66 -8.19
N TYR A 50 6.85 5.37 -8.08
CA TYR A 50 6.25 6.15 -9.17
C TYR A 50 6.16 7.64 -8.78
N PRO A 51 7.29 8.36 -8.79
CA PRO A 51 7.31 9.76 -8.41
C PRO A 51 6.54 10.63 -9.42
N ALA A 52 5.82 11.64 -8.92
CA ALA A 52 4.86 12.43 -9.72
C ALA A 52 5.50 13.29 -10.83
N ASN A 53 6.81 13.48 -10.79
CA ASN A 53 7.57 14.24 -11.79
C ASN A 53 8.00 13.40 -13.00
N GLU A 54 7.75 12.09 -12.99
CA GLU A 54 8.08 11.20 -14.10
C GLU A 54 6.84 10.88 -14.95
N PRO A 55 6.88 11.10 -16.28
CA PRO A 55 5.74 10.81 -17.15
C PRO A 55 5.24 9.37 -17.06
N ALA A 56 6.14 8.41 -16.84
CA ALA A 56 5.81 6.99 -16.68
C ALA A 56 4.93 6.71 -15.44
N SER A 57 5.00 7.58 -14.42
CA SER A 57 4.25 7.46 -13.17
C SER A 57 2.81 7.95 -13.26
N ALA A 58 2.46 8.73 -14.30
CA ALA A 58 1.21 9.47 -14.38
C ALA A 58 -0.05 8.60 -14.13
N GLY A 59 -0.05 7.36 -14.63
CA GLY A 59 -1.16 6.42 -14.42
C GLY A 59 -1.34 6.02 -12.96
N VAL A 60 -0.24 5.62 -12.29
CA VAL A 60 -0.25 5.23 -10.88
C VAL A 60 -0.57 6.43 -10.00
N THR A 61 0.10 7.56 -10.23
CA THR A 61 -0.13 8.80 -9.48
C THR A 61 -1.59 9.24 -9.57
N ARG A 62 -2.21 9.20 -10.75
CA ARG A 62 -3.62 9.55 -10.92
C ARG A 62 -4.54 8.65 -10.08
N ARG A 63 -4.31 7.33 -10.07
CA ARG A 63 -5.11 6.38 -9.28
C ARG A 63 -4.94 6.60 -7.78
N LEU A 64 -3.72 6.88 -7.32
CA LEU A 64 -3.45 7.20 -5.92
C LEU A 64 -4.17 8.49 -5.50
N VAL A 65 -4.12 9.52 -6.34
CA VAL A 65 -4.83 10.79 -6.10
C VAL A 65 -6.34 10.57 -6.08
N GLU A 66 -6.89 9.83 -7.04
CA GLU A 66 -8.32 9.51 -7.11
C GLU A 66 -8.79 8.79 -5.83
N LEU A 67 -8.09 7.72 -5.42
CA LEU A 67 -8.40 6.98 -4.19
C LEU A 67 -8.33 7.87 -2.95
N THR A 68 -7.27 8.65 -2.79
CA THR A 68 -7.04 9.41 -1.56
C THR A 68 -7.81 10.73 -1.48
N SER A 69 -8.23 11.31 -2.61
CA SER A 69 -9.11 12.48 -2.64
C SER A 69 -10.60 12.11 -2.55
N THR A 70 -10.98 10.92 -3.00
CA THR A 70 -12.38 10.46 -2.95
C THR A 70 -12.75 9.89 -1.59
N TYR A 71 -11.82 9.18 -0.92
CA TYR A 71 -12.11 8.41 0.28
C TYR A 71 -11.24 8.84 1.47
N ASP A 72 -11.71 9.83 2.24
CA ASP A 72 -11.06 10.33 3.46
C ASP A 72 -10.73 9.21 4.47
N LYS A 73 -11.57 8.17 4.50
CA LYS A 73 -11.36 6.98 5.34
C LYS A 73 -10.02 6.30 5.06
N ILE A 74 -9.58 6.24 3.80
CA ILE A 74 -8.29 5.65 3.41
C ILE A 74 -7.13 6.53 3.89
N VAL A 75 -7.26 7.85 3.77
CA VAL A 75 -6.26 8.80 4.29
C VAL A 75 -6.14 8.67 5.80
N ALA A 76 -7.26 8.62 6.52
CA ALA A 76 -7.28 8.43 7.97
C ALA A 76 -6.67 7.08 8.38
N LYS A 77 -6.94 6.02 7.61
CA LYS A 77 -6.39 4.68 7.85
C LYS A 77 -4.88 4.62 7.60
N ALA A 78 -4.39 5.19 6.50
CA ALA A 78 -2.96 5.30 6.23
C ALA A 78 -2.23 6.09 7.34
N LYS A 79 -2.82 7.19 7.84
CA LYS A 79 -2.28 7.94 8.97
C LYS A 79 -2.23 7.14 10.29
N LYS A 80 -3.09 6.13 10.46
CA LYS A 80 -3.00 5.21 11.60
C LYS A 80 -1.81 4.26 11.41
N GLY A 81 -1.67 3.66 10.23
CA GLY A 81 -0.54 2.79 9.91
C GLY A 81 0.82 3.49 10.00
N GLU A 82 0.88 4.78 9.63
CA GLU A 82 2.09 5.62 9.78
C GLU A 82 2.53 5.78 11.25
N LYS A 83 1.57 5.82 12.18
CA LYS A 83 1.82 5.99 13.61
C LYS A 83 1.98 4.66 14.37
N ASP A 84 1.77 3.55 13.68
CA ASP A 84 1.89 2.22 14.26
C ASP A 84 3.37 1.85 14.46
N SER A 85 3.68 1.13 15.54
CA SER A 85 5.06 0.73 15.84
C SER A 85 5.66 -0.19 14.77
N ILE A 86 4.84 -1.00 14.09
CA ILE A 86 5.29 -1.84 12.96
C ILE A 86 5.58 -0.96 11.74
N GLY A 87 4.71 0.00 11.44
CA GLY A 87 4.93 0.96 10.35
C GLY A 87 6.22 1.77 10.55
N GLN A 88 6.47 2.23 11.78
CA GLN A 88 7.70 2.94 12.15
C GLN A 88 8.93 2.02 12.05
N TRP A 89 8.87 0.84 12.66
CA TRP A 89 9.92 -0.17 12.59
C TRP A 89 10.34 -0.45 11.14
N PHE A 90 9.37 -0.64 10.24
CA PHE A 90 9.65 -0.93 8.84
C PHE A 90 10.45 0.21 8.20
N VAL A 91 10.01 1.45 8.39
CA VAL A 91 10.61 2.65 7.80
C VAL A 91 12.01 2.94 8.37
N GLU A 92 12.25 2.56 9.62
CA GLU A 92 13.56 2.68 10.28
C GLU A 92 14.54 1.58 9.86
N THR A 93 14.02 0.39 9.53
CA THR A 93 14.85 -0.80 9.27
C THR A 93 15.15 -1.01 7.78
N TYR A 94 14.20 -0.68 6.90
CA TYR A 94 14.28 -1.04 5.48
C TYR A 94 14.18 0.17 4.57
N ASN A 95 14.88 0.12 3.44
CA ASN A 95 14.67 1.05 2.35
C ASN A 95 13.61 0.51 1.39
N MET A 96 12.58 1.30 1.10
CA MET A 96 11.49 0.92 0.19
C MET A 96 11.99 0.47 -1.19
N ARG A 97 13.10 1.05 -1.66
CA ARG A 97 13.72 0.75 -2.96
C ARG A 97 14.20 -0.69 -3.07
N GLU A 98 14.50 -1.36 -1.95
CA GLU A 98 14.90 -2.77 -1.92
C GLU A 98 13.80 -3.68 -2.49
N PHE A 99 12.53 -3.25 -2.43
CA PHE A 99 11.37 -4.01 -2.86
C PHE A 99 10.84 -3.60 -4.24
N PHE A 100 11.50 -2.71 -4.98
CA PHE A 100 10.98 -2.22 -6.26
C PHE A 100 10.85 -3.31 -7.33
N ASN A 101 11.76 -4.29 -7.31
CA ASN A 101 11.76 -5.41 -8.24
C ASN A 101 11.01 -6.65 -7.73
N ALA A 102 10.65 -6.67 -6.44
CA ALA A 102 9.98 -7.79 -5.78
C ALA A 102 8.98 -7.25 -4.71
N PRO A 103 7.89 -6.59 -5.13
CA PRO A 103 6.90 -6.02 -4.22
C PRO A 103 6.22 -7.05 -3.31
N GLU A 104 6.20 -8.33 -3.68
CA GLU A 104 5.65 -9.40 -2.86
C GLU A 104 6.43 -9.54 -1.55
N GLY A 105 7.76 -9.37 -1.60
CA GLY A 105 8.62 -9.42 -0.41
C GLY A 105 8.32 -8.31 0.60
N LEU A 106 7.84 -7.15 0.14
CA LEU A 106 7.36 -6.08 1.01
C LEU A 106 6.14 -6.54 1.80
N ILE A 107 5.14 -7.08 1.09
CA ILE A 107 3.88 -7.52 1.69
C ILE A 107 4.11 -8.68 2.65
N ASP A 108 4.94 -9.65 2.26
CA ASP A 108 5.27 -10.81 3.08
C ASP A 108 5.91 -10.39 4.40
N LEU A 109 6.93 -9.54 4.33
CA LEU A 109 7.63 -9.04 5.51
C LEU A 109 6.71 -8.28 6.47
N ILE A 110 5.83 -7.43 5.94
CA ILE A 110 4.91 -6.63 6.77
C ILE A 110 3.88 -7.53 7.45
N ILE A 111 3.30 -8.48 6.72
CA ILE A 111 2.24 -9.35 7.25
C ILE A 111 2.81 -10.34 8.27
N GLU A 112 3.98 -10.93 8.00
CA GLU A 112 4.70 -11.72 9.00
C GLU A 112 4.92 -10.92 10.29
N LYS A 113 5.31 -9.65 10.17
CA LYS A 113 5.51 -8.78 11.33
C LYS A 113 4.23 -8.46 12.11
N ILE A 114 3.09 -8.32 11.42
CA ILE A 114 1.79 -8.04 12.05
C ILE A 114 1.29 -9.25 12.83
N GLU A 115 1.48 -10.45 12.30
CA GLU A 115 0.85 -11.66 12.82
C GLU A 115 1.70 -12.38 13.89
N GLY A 116 3.03 -12.17 13.90
CA GLY A 116 3.94 -12.60 14.97
C GLY A 116 4.76 -13.83 14.64
#